data_AF-A0A432Q397-F1
#
_entry.id   AF-A0A432Q397-F1
#
_cell.length_a   1.000
_cell.length_b   1.000
_cell.length_c   1.000
_cell.angle_alpha   90.00
_cell.angle_beta   90.00
_cell.angle_gamma   90.00
#
_symmetry.space_group_name_H-M   'P 1'
#
loop_
_entity.id
_entity.type
_entity.pdbx_description
1 polymer ?
#
loop_
_entity_poly.entity_id
_entity_poly.type
_entity_poly.pdbx_seq_one_letter_code
_entity_poly.pdbx_strand_id
1 'polypeptide(L)'
;MMSMMGNGKVYNQLDELEKILSEKTEKDEEWDILEIGEVKPVYTGKIKERLQKLPPQALVFAILVKYFEKFKEVVKITKFTKITFEVDKKVLEPILSKPLLSFEADNFGPFTKEIYDILGFLQNLDLVEIENKGDQTEITLTKKGLEVFKERISREIPEEVLKMIEIVVERYGSLNHDELLRQVYNEYPEFAEKSRVKEKYLY
;
A
#
# COMPACT_ATOMS: atom_id res chain seq x y z
N MET A 1 37.02 -10.39 -51.71
CA MET A 1 36.84 -9.17 -50.90
C MET A 1 35.49 -9.29 -50.20
N MET A 2 35.47 -9.78 -48.96
CA MET A 2 34.30 -9.65 -48.09
C MET A 2 34.76 -9.80 -46.63
N SER A 3 34.49 -8.74 -45.88
CA SER A 3 34.98 -8.44 -44.53
C SER A 3 34.37 -9.37 -43.49
N MET A 4 35.21 -10.14 -42.79
CA MET A 4 34.88 -10.81 -41.53
C MET A 4 35.52 -10.03 -40.38
N MET A 5 35.03 -8.82 -40.12
CA MET A 5 35.41 -8.00 -38.97
C MET A 5 34.14 -7.37 -38.39
N GLY A 6 33.47 -8.08 -37.49
CA GLY A 6 32.24 -7.59 -36.86
C GLY A 6 31.90 -8.23 -35.51
N ASN A 7 32.18 -9.52 -35.31
CA ASN A 7 31.66 -10.22 -34.13
C ASN A 7 32.49 -10.06 -32.85
N GLY A 8 33.81 -9.81 -32.93
CA GLY A 8 34.66 -9.68 -31.74
C GLY A 8 34.54 -8.36 -30.99
N LYS A 9 34.09 -7.29 -31.67
CA LYS A 9 34.01 -5.94 -31.09
C LYS A 9 32.71 -5.71 -30.32
N VAL A 10 31.61 -6.35 -30.74
CA VAL A 10 30.29 -6.26 -30.10
C VAL A 10 30.24 -7.06 -28.80
N TYR A 11 30.84 -8.25 -28.76
CA TYR A 11 30.96 -9.06 -27.53
C TYR A 11 31.69 -8.30 -26.42
N ASN A 12 32.80 -7.65 -26.77
CA ASN A 12 33.61 -6.90 -25.81
C ASN A 12 32.88 -5.66 -25.25
N GLN A 13 31.98 -5.05 -26.04
CA GLN A 13 31.14 -3.93 -25.60
C GLN A 13 30.00 -4.35 -24.68
N LEU A 14 29.47 -5.57 -24.86
CA LEU A 14 28.45 -6.14 -23.97
C LEU A 14 29.06 -6.51 -22.61
N ASP A 15 30.24 -7.14 -22.60
CA ASP A 15 30.96 -7.46 -21.37
C ASP A 15 31.37 -6.19 -20.61
N GLU A 16 31.75 -5.14 -21.32
CA GLU A 16 32.08 -3.82 -20.72
C GLU A 16 30.82 -3.13 -20.17
N LEU A 17 29.67 -3.25 -20.84
CA LEU A 17 28.38 -2.79 -20.32
C LEU A 17 27.94 -3.58 -19.09
N GLU A 18 28.04 -4.91 -19.10
CA GLU A 18 27.74 -5.76 -17.95
C GLU A 18 28.64 -5.43 -16.77
N LYS A 19 29.92 -5.19 -17.02
CA LYS A 19 30.88 -4.77 -16.00
C LYS A 19 30.58 -3.36 -15.46
N ILE A 20 30.21 -2.41 -16.31
CA ILE A 20 29.83 -1.06 -15.88
C ILE A 20 28.52 -1.10 -15.08
N LEU A 21 27.58 -1.97 -15.47
CA LEU A 21 26.33 -2.19 -14.73
C LEU A 21 26.59 -2.89 -13.39
N SER A 22 27.53 -3.85 -13.33
CA SER A 22 27.92 -4.54 -12.10
C SER A 22 28.72 -3.64 -11.14
N GLU A 23 29.63 -2.83 -11.67
CA GLU A 23 30.45 -1.90 -10.86
C GLU A 23 29.64 -0.68 -10.39
N LYS A 24 28.58 -0.28 -11.11
CA LYS A 24 27.61 0.72 -10.62
C LYS A 24 26.61 0.16 -9.61
N THR A 25 26.33 -1.15 -9.63
CA THR A 25 25.40 -1.80 -8.70
C THR A 25 26.03 -2.09 -7.34
N GLU A 26 27.36 -2.25 -7.27
CA GLU A 26 28.06 -2.50 -6.00
C GLU A 26 28.23 -1.27 -5.10
N LYS A 27 27.93 -0.05 -5.58
CA LYS A 27 28.34 1.17 -4.86
C LYS A 27 27.27 1.98 -4.13
N ASP A 28 25.97 1.82 -4.37
CA ASP A 28 24.93 2.42 -3.54
C ASP A 28 23.57 1.76 -3.86
N GLU A 29 22.78 1.46 -2.82
CA GLU A 29 21.40 0.90 -2.81
C GLU A 29 21.28 -0.63 -2.67
N GLU A 30 20.78 -1.07 -1.49
CA GLU A 30 20.22 -2.41 -1.26
C GLU A 30 19.07 -2.67 -2.26
N TRP A 31 19.20 -3.72 -3.06
CA TRP A 31 18.23 -4.11 -4.09
C TRP A 31 17.14 -5.00 -3.49
N ASP A 32 16.07 -4.39 -2.98
CA ASP A 32 14.89 -5.16 -2.55
C ASP A 32 13.90 -5.33 -3.71
N ILE A 33 13.51 -6.59 -3.95
CA ILE A 33 12.45 -6.97 -4.88
C ILE A 33 11.19 -7.25 -4.07
N LEU A 34 10.09 -6.57 -4.40
CA LEU A 34 8.77 -6.85 -3.84
C LEU A 34 7.86 -7.48 -4.90
N GLU A 35 7.32 -8.67 -4.60
CA GLU A 35 6.35 -9.40 -5.41
C GLU A 35 5.04 -9.56 -4.62
N ILE A 36 3.92 -9.09 -5.19
CA ILE A 36 2.59 -9.23 -4.59
C ILE A 36 1.62 -9.68 -5.70
N GLY A 37 1.12 -10.91 -5.57
CA GLY A 37 0.24 -11.51 -6.57
C GLY A 37 0.90 -11.60 -7.94
N GLU A 38 0.24 -11.09 -8.97
CA GLU A 38 0.73 -11.10 -10.36
C GLU A 38 1.55 -9.85 -10.75
N VAL A 39 1.86 -8.96 -9.79
CA VAL A 39 2.65 -7.76 -10.06
C VAL A 39 4.12 -8.15 -10.27
N LYS A 40 4.70 -7.72 -11.39
CA LYS A 40 6.12 -7.94 -11.69
C LYS A 40 7.00 -7.43 -10.54
N PRO A 41 8.16 -8.07 -10.29
CA PRO A 41 9.21 -7.56 -9.40
C PRO A 41 9.42 -6.07 -9.58
N VAL A 42 9.27 -5.30 -8.51
CA VAL A 42 9.48 -3.86 -8.58
C VAL A 42 10.70 -3.46 -7.78
N TYR A 43 11.57 -2.66 -8.41
CA TYR A 43 12.70 -2.05 -7.74
C TYR A 43 12.21 -0.96 -6.78
N THR A 44 12.46 -1.16 -5.49
CA THR A 44 11.92 -0.27 -4.46
C THR A 44 12.65 1.08 -4.38
N GLY A 45 13.93 1.20 -4.76
CA GLY A 45 14.73 2.44 -4.57
C GLY A 45 14.09 3.70 -5.18
N LYS A 46 13.87 3.73 -6.50
CA LYS A 46 13.22 4.89 -7.18
C LYS A 46 11.77 5.10 -6.76
N ILE A 47 11.07 4.03 -6.39
CA ILE A 47 9.69 4.11 -5.93
C ILE A 47 9.63 4.71 -4.54
N LYS A 48 10.51 4.28 -3.65
CA LYS A 48 10.69 4.79 -2.30
C LYS A 48 10.90 6.29 -2.31
N GLU A 49 11.81 6.80 -3.14
CA GLU A 49 12.03 8.24 -3.28
C GLU A 49 10.79 9.03 -3.69
N ARG A 50 9.94 8.46 -4.56
CA ARG A 50 8.68 9.08 -4.98
C ARG A 50 7.65 9.03 -3.86
N LEU A 51 7.43 7.86 -3.26
CA LEU A 51 6.43 7.68 -2.23
C LEU A 51 6.77 8.46 -0.95
N GLN A 52 8.04 8.58 -0.59
CA GLN A 52 8.46 9.35 0.59
C GLN A 52 8.16 10.85 0.49
N LYS A 53 8.00 11.38 -0.74
CA LYS A 53 7.60 12.78 -0.97
C LYS A 53 6.09 12.99 -0.84
N LEU A 54 5.31 11.91 -0.87
CA LEU A 54 3.86 11.99 -0.75
C LEU A 54 3.44 12.12 0.71
N PRO A 55 2.47 12.99 1.02
CA PRO A 55 1.90 13.06 2.35
C PRO A 55 1.09 11.77 2.65
N PRO A 56 1.05 11.27 3.90
CA PRO A 56 0.30 10.07 4.24
C PRO A 56 -1.17 10.09 3.80
N GLN A 57 -1.79 11.28 3.81
CA GLN A 57 -3.14 11.53 3.30
C GLN A 57 -3.33 11.02 1.87
N ALA A 58 -2.34 11.20 0.99
CA ALA A 58 -2.43 10.79 -0.41
C ALA A 58 -2.44 9.25 -0.55
N LEU A 59 -1.61 8.57 0.24
CA LEU A 59 -1.52 7.10 0.23
C LEU A 59 -2.74 6.45 0.89
N VAL A 60 -3.20 6.98 2.03
CA VAL A 60 -4.46 6.55 2.65
C VAL A 60 -5.65 6.78 1.71
N PHE A 61 -5.67 7.92 1.01
CA PHE A 61 -6.72 8.20 0.04
C PHE A 61 -6.67 7.24 -1.15
N ALA A 62 -5.49 6.84 -1.62
CA ALA A 62 -5.35 5.81 -2.65
C ALA A 62 -5.93 4.47 -2.20
N ILE A 63 -5.68 4.05 -0.96
CA ILE A 63 -6.25 2.81 -0.39
C ILE A 63 -7.78 2.89 -0.36
N LEU A 64 -8.34 4.03 0.07
CA LEU A 64 -9.79 4.25 0.10
C LEU A 64 -10.39 4.19 -1.31
N VAL A 65 -9.79 4.89 -2.28
CA VAL A 65 -10.30 4.90 -3.65
C VAL A 65 -10.26 3.50 -4.26
N LYS A 66 -9.17 2.74 -4.05
CA LYS A 66 -9.09 1.34 -4.49
C LYS A 66 -10.18 0.46 -3.87
N TYR A 67 -10.54 0.70 -2.61
CA TYR A 67 -11.65 0.01 -1.99
C TYR A 67 -12.98 0.30 -2.72
N PHE A 68 -13.27 1.58 -2.99
CA PHE A 68 -14.51 1.97 -3.66
C PHE A 68 -14.57 1.55 -5.14
N GLU A 69 -13.44 1.55 -5.85
CA GLU A 69 -13.37 1.04 -7.22
C GLU A 69 -13.79 -0.44 -7.28
N LYS A 70 -13.37 -1.24 -6.29
CA LYS A 70 -13.70 -2.66 -6.21
C LYS A 70 -15.11 -2.93 -5.70
N PHE A 71 -15.44 -2.43 -4.52
CA PHE A 71 -16.63 -2.86 -3.78
C PHE A 71 -17.85 -1.97 -4.03
N LYS A 72 -17.65 -0.69 -4.39
CA LYS A 72 -18.72 0.30 -4.64
C LYS A 72 -19.74 0.42 -3.48
N GLU A 73 -19.30 0.06 -2.28
CA GLU A 73 -20.11 0.03 -1.05
C GLU A 73 -19.51 0.94 0.00
N VAL A 74 -20.34 1.41 0.93
CA VAL A 74 -19.92 2.17 2.10
C VAL A 74 -18.99 1.31 2.97
N VAL A 75 -17.93 1.92 3.49
CA VAL A 75 -16.97 1.23 4.37
C VAL A 75 -17.04 1.77 5.80
N LYS A 76 -17.11 0.86 6.77
CA LYS A 76 -16.98 1.22 8.18
C LYS A 76 -15.53 1.60 8.48
N ILE A 77 -15.31 2.68 9.23
CA ILE A 77 -13.97 3.15 9.58
C ILE A 77 -13.13 2.06 10.22
N THR A 78 -13.73 1.22 11.08
CA THR A 78 -13.03 0.12 11.74
C THR A 78 -12.53 -0.91 10.75
N LYS A 79 -13.31 -1.27 9.72
CA LYS A 79 -12.89 -2.17 8.64
C LYS A 79 -11.80 -1.51 7.79
N PHE A 80 -12.00 -0.25 7.43
CA PHE A 80 -11.02 0.51 6.66
C PHE A 80 -9.66 0.57 7.37
N THR A 81 -9.62 0.83 8.67
CA THR A 81 -8.38 0.82 9.47
C THR A 81 -7.59 -0.49 9.35
N LYS A 82 -8.25 -1.65 9.37
CA LYS A 82 -7.56 -2.95 9.25
C LYS A 82 -7.08 -3.17 7.82
N ILE A 83 -7.86 -2.78 6.81
CA ILE A 83 -7.41 -2.83 5.42
C ILE A 83 -6.18 -1.92 5.21
N THR A 84 -6.20 -0.70 5.76
CA THR A 84 -5.05 0.21 5.72
C THR A 84 -3.83 -0.39 6.42
N PHE A 85 -4.00 -1.04 7.57
CA PHE A 85 -2.92 -1.75 8.26
C PHE A 85 -2.30 -2.86 7.39
N GLU A 86 -3.12 -3.69 6.75
CA GLU A 86 -2.65 -4.77 5.87
C GLU A 86 -1.90 -4.21 4.65
N VAL A 87 -2.40 -3.12 4.05
CA VAL A 87 -1.69 -2.43 2.95
C VAL A 87 -0.38 -1.85 3.44
N ASP A 88 -0.37 -1.23 4.62
CA ASP A 88 0.86 -0.67 5.19
C ASP A 88 1.91 -1.77 5.38
N LYS A 89 1.55 -2.86 6.07
CA LYS A 89 2.47 -3.96 6.35
C LYS A 89 2.99 -4.69 5.13
N LYS A 90 2.17 -4.85 4.08
CA LYS A 90 2.53 -5.68 2.92
C LYS A 90 3.08 -4.90 1.75
N VAL A 91 2.70 -3.63 1.62
CA VAL A 91 3.06 -2.81 0.46
C VAL A 91 3.94 -1.64 0.89
N LEU A 92 3.45 -0.80 1.79
CA LEU A 92 4.08 0.51 2.01
C LEU A 92 5.29 0.42 2.92
N GLU A 93 5.23 -0.31 4.03
CA GLU A 93 6.36 -0.50 4.95
C GLU A 93 7.57 -1.16 4.26
N PRO A 94 7.41 -2.24 3.46
CA PRO A 94 8.52 -2.79 2.69
C PRO A 94 9.16 -1.79 1.71
N ILE A 95 8.34 -0.96 1.04
CA ILE A 95 8.85 0.03 0.07
C ILE A 95 9.49 1.23 0.77
N LEU A 96 8.85 1.76 1.81
CA LEU A 96 9.29 2.97 2.51
C LEU A 96 10.41 2.68 3.53
N SER A 97 10.61 1.41 3.87
CA SER A 97 11.45 0.90 4.96
C SER A 97 11.05 1.46 6.34
N LYS A 98 9.78 1.84 6.48
CA LYS A 98 9.13 2.32 7.71
C LYS A 98 7.62 2.28 7.53
N PRO A 99 6.83 2.12 8.60
CA PRO A 99 5.37 2.14 8.48
C PRO A 99 4.88 3.51 7.99
N LEU A 100 3.80 3.52 7.20
CA LEU A 100 3.09 4.72 6.78
C LEU A 100 2.47 5.43 7.98
N LEU A 101 1.83 4.68 8.87
CA LEU A 101 1.13 5.19 10.06
C LEU A 101 1.60 4.46 11.33
N SER A 102 1.45 5.10 12.48
CA SER A 102 1.84 4.55 13.78
C SER A 102 0.71 3.70 14.36
N PHE A 103 0.66 2.42 13.98
CA PHE A 103 -0.32 1.48 14.52
C PHE A 103 0.08 0.95 15.90
N GLU A 104 -0.91 0.82 16.78
CA GLU A 104 -0.79 0.18 18.08
C GLU A 104 -1.86 -0.90 18.28
N ALA A 105 -1.57 -1.86 19.16
CA ALA A 105 -2.57 -2.82 19.63
C ALA A 105 -3.68 -2.10 20.39
N ASP A 106 -4.93 -2.44 20.10
CA ASP A 106 -6.13 -1.93 20.77
C ASP A 106 -7.20 -3.03 20.88
N ASN A 107 -8.37 -2.69 21.43
CA ASN A 107 -9.48 -3.57 21.77
C ASN A 107 -9.94 -4.50 20.63
N PHE A 108 -9.71 -4.10 19.38
CA PHE A 108 -10.10 -4.84 18.17
C PHE A 108 -8.94 -4.91 17.17
N GLY A 109 -7.72 -5.10 17.66
CA GLY A 109 -6.54 -5.21 16.82
C GLY A 109 -5.86 -3.89 16.52
N PRO A 110 -5.19 -3.75 15.37
CA PRO A 110 -4.42 -2.57 15.03
C PRO A 110 -5.34 -1.36 14.92
N PHE A 111 -4.89 -0.29 15.56
CA PHE A 111 -5.56 1.00 15.63
C PHE A 111 -4.54 2.12 15.44
N THR A 112 -4.99 3.23 14.85
CA THR A 112 -4.27 4.50 14.88
C THR A 112 -5.28 5.65 14.81
N LYS A 113 -5.05 6.69 15.61
CA LYS A 113 -5.83 7.94 15.55
C LYS A 113 -5.58 8.72 14.25
N GLU A 114 -4.42 8.51 13.60
CA GLU A 114 -4.03 9.24 12.39
C GLU A 114 -5.01 9.04 11.25
N ILE A 115 -5.67 7.87 11.16
CA ILE A 115 -6.71 7.62 10.16
C ILE A 115 -7.90 8.58 10.35
N TYR A 116 -8.28 8.89 11.59
CA TYR A 116 -9.38 9.82 11.86
C TYR A 116 -9.00 11.25 11.45
N ASP A 117 -7.79 11.68 11.78
CA ASP A 117 -7.27 12.99 11.40
C ASP A 117 -7.19 13.13 9.86
N ILE A 118 -6.70 12.09 9.18
CA ILE A 118 -6.62 12.06 7.72
C ILE A 118 -8.01 12.07 7.08
N LEU A 119 -8.95 11.24 7.56
CA LEU A 119 -10.31 11.21 7.02
C LEU A 119 -11.04 12.54 7.26
N GLY A 120 -10.86 13.17 8.42
CA GLY A 120 -11.39 14.51 8.70
C GLY A 120 -10.82 15.57 7.75
N PHE A 121 -9.52 15.50 7.43
CA PHE A 121 -8.92 16.34 6.40
C PHE A 121 -9.53 16.11 5.02
N LEU A 122 -9.70 14.84 4.61
CA LEU A 122 -10.31 14.50 3.32
C LEU A 122 -11.79 14.94 3.25
N GLN A 123 -12.52 14.87 4.37
CA GLN A 123 -13.89 15.34 4.49
C GLN A 123 -13.97 16.86 4.34
N ASN A 124 -13.07 17.61 4.98
CA ASN A 124 -13.00 19.07 4.86
C ASN A 124 -12.72 19.55 3.43
N LEU A 125 -12.18 18.68 2.57
CA LEU A 125 -11.95 18.94 1.15
C LEU A 125 -13.10 18.41 0.26
N ASP A 126 -14.18 17.91 0.83
CA ASP A 126 -15.30 17.21 0.19
C ASP A 126 -14.85 16.01 -0.68
N LEU A 127 -13.73 15.37 -0.35
CA LEU A 127 -13.25 14.18 -1.08
C LEU A 127 -13.93 12.90 -0.57
N VAL A 128 -14.39 12.93 0.68
CA VAL A 128 -15.15 11.85 1.32
C VAL A 128 -16.30 12.44 2.14
N GLU A 129 -17.35 11.65 2.33
CA GLU A 129 -18.40 11.91 3.30
C GLU A 129 -18.24 10.94 4.48
N ILE A 130 -18.43 11.44 5.70
CA ILE A 130 -18.35 10.64 6.92
C ILE A 130 -19.67 10.78 7.66
N GLU A 131 -20.36 9.66 7.86
CA GLU A 131 -21.64 9.58 8.56
C GLU A 131 -21.49 8.77 9.86
N ASN A 132 -22.03 9.30 10.96
CA ASN A 132 -22.14 8.54 12.21
C ASN A 132 -23.52 7.89 12.30
N LYS A 133 -23.56 6.56 12.28
CA LYS A 133 -24.77 5.73 12.44
C LYS A 133 -24.69 4.95 13.73
N GLY A 134 -25.17 5.56 14.82
CA GLY A 134 -25.12 4.96 16.15
C GLY A 134 -23.69 4.82 16.65
N ASP A 135 -23.23 3.57 16.83
CA ASP A 135 -21.88 3.21 17.26
C ASP A 135 -20.88 3.05 16.10
N GLN A 136 -21.34 3.26 14.86
CA GLN A 136 -20.54 3.04 13.66
C GLN A 136 -20.31 4.35 12.91
N THR A 137 -19.08 4.53 12.44
CA THR A 137 -18.72 5.61 11.51
C THR A 137 -18.50 5.00 10.14
N GLU A 138 -19.25 5.51 9.17
CA GLU A 138 -19.24 5.08 7.78
C GLU A 138 -18.58 6.14 6.90
N ILE A 139 -17.80 5.69 5.93
CA ILE A 139 -17.08 6.53 4.97
C ILE A 139 -17.67 6.26 3.60
N THR A 140 -17.90 7.30 2.81
CA THR A 140 -18.32 7.25 1.40
C THR A 140 -17.38 8.10 0.55
N LEU A 141 -16.95 7.59 -0.60
CA LEU A 141 -16.18 8.37 -1.57
C LEU A 141 -17.10 9.31 -2.36
N THR A 142 -16.79 10.59 -2.43
CA THR A 142 -17.57 11.54 -3.25
C THR A 142 -17.15 11.46 -4.72
N LYS A 143 -18.00 11.97 -5.62
CA LYS A 143 -17.64 12.12 -7.04
C LYS A 143 -16.39 13.00 -7.23
N LYS A 144 -16.31 14.10 -6.49
CA LYS A 144 -15.16 15.01 -6.45
C LYS A 144 -13.89 14.29 -5.98
N GLY A 145 -14.01 13.46 -4.95
CA GLY A 145 -12.92 12.62 -4.46
C GLY A 145 -12.34 11.72 -5.55
N LEU A 146 -13.21 10.98 -6.24
CA LEU A 146 -12.79 10.11 -7.33
C LEU A 146 -12.12 10.87 -8.48
N GLU A 147 -12.64 12.03 -8.85
CA GLU A 147 -12.08 12.89 -9.90
C GLU A 147 -10.69 13.42 -9.50
N VAL A 148 -10.56 14.01 -8.31
CA VAL A 148 -9.28 14.51 -7.77
C VAL A 148 -8.24 13.39 -7.70
N PHE A 149 -8.64 12.19 -7.30
CA PHE A 149 -7.74 11.05 -7.29
C PHE A 149 -7.21 10.73 -8.68
N LYS A 150 -8.09 10.53 -9.66
CA LYS A 150 -7.72 10.16 -11.05
C LYS A 150 -6.88 11.21 -11.76
N GLU A 151 -7.16 12.49 -11.51
CA GLU A 151 -6.51 13.58 -12.23
C GLU A 151 -5.19 14.02 -11.60
N ARG A 152 -5.02 13.80 -10.29
CA ARG A 152 -3.87 14.33 -9.54
C ARG A 152 -3.14 13.22 -8.79
N ILE A 153 -3.78 12.63 -7.79
CA ILE A 153 -3.10 11.76 -6.82
C ILE A 153 -2.57 10.49 -7.47
N SER A 154 -3.35 9.84 -8.34
CA SER A 154 -2.95 8.60 -9.01
C SER A 154 -1.79 8.77 -9.97
N ARG A 155 -1.50 10.00 -10.42
CA ARG A 155 -0.36 10.29 -11.32
C ARG A 155 0.97 10.37 -10.57
N GLU A 156 0.91 10.65 -9.27
CA GLU A 156 2.10 10.75 -8.42
C GLU A 156 2.49 9.40 -7.80
N ILE A 157 1.56 8.43 -7.78
CA ILE A 157 1.80 7.07 -7.26
C ILE A 157 2.13 6.15 -8.44
N PRO A 158 3.27 5.43 -8.42
CA PRO A 158 3.59 4.46 -9.47
C PRO A 158 2.46 3.43 -9.66
N GLU A 159 2.20 3.06 -10.92
CA GLU A 159 1.11 2.16 -11.28
C GLU A 159 1.24 0.79 -10.59
N GLU A 160 2.47 0.30 -10.46
CA GLU A 160 2.78 -0.96 -9.79
C GLU A 160 2.37 -0.92 -8.31
N VAL A 161 2.59 0.21 -7.63
CA VAL A 161 2.18 0.40 -6.23
C VAL A 161 0.67 0.45 -6.13
N LEU A 162 -0.02 1.15 -7.04
CA LEU A 162 -1.49 1.16 -7.08
C LEU A 162 -2.07 -0.25 -7.29
N LYS A 163 -1.44 -1.09 -8.12
CA LYS A 163 -1.84 -2.49 -8.32
C LYS A 163 -1.58 -3.34 -7.08
N MET A 164 -0.44 -3.16 -6.40
CA MET A 164 -0.16 -3.85 -5.15
C MET A 164 -1.17 -3.49 -4.06
N ILE A 165 -1.49 -2.20 -3.91
CA ILE A 165 -2.55 -1.72 -3.01
C ILE A 165 -3.88 -2.37 -3.38
N GLU A 166 -4.24 -2.38 -4.66
CA GLU A 166 -5.47 -2.99 -5.15
C GLU A 166 -5.57 -4.47 -4.76
N ILE A 167 -4.54 -5.27 -5.00
CA ILE A 167 -4.53 -6.71 -4.63
C ILE A 167 -4.77 -6.93 -3.13
N VAL A 168 -4.10 -6.15 -2.28
CA VAL A 168 -4.27 -6.27 -0.83
C VAL A 168 -5.68 -5.79 -0.43
N VAL A 169 -6.15 -4.67 -0.97
CA VAL A 169 -7.50 -4.15 -0.73
C VAL A 169 -8.57 -5.15 -1.17
N GLU A 170 -8.41 -5.80 -2.32
CA GLU A 170 -9.35 -6.83 -2.79
C GLU A 170 -9.39 -8.02 -1.84
N ARG A 171 -8.23 -8.54 -1.44
CA ARG A 171 -8.12 -9.70 -0.55
C ARG A 171 -8.74 -9.45 0.82
N TYR A 172 -8.41 -8.33 1.46
CA TYR A 172 -8.84 -8.05 2.84
C TYR A 172 -10.20 -7.32 2.88
N GLY A 173 -10.55 -6.60 1.81
CA GLY A 173 -11.85 -5.95 1.66
C GLY A 173 -13.01 -6.92 1.46
N SER A 174 -12.77 -8.10 0.87
CA SER A 174 -13.80 -9.14 0.72
C SER A 174 -14.15 -9.86 2.02
N LEU A 175 -13.29 -9.75 3.05
CA LEU A 175 -13.50 -10.40 4.34
C LEU A 175 -14.58 -9.68 5.15
N ASN A 176 -15.36 -10.44 5.90
CA ASN A 176 -16.19 -9.88 6.96
C ASN A 176 -15.32 -9.47 8.17
N HIS A 177 -15.94 -8.83 9.16
CA HIS A 177 -15.22 -8.30 10.32
C HIS A 177 -14.47 -9.38 11.11
N ASP A 178 -15.11 -10.53 11.34
CA ASP A 178 -14.54 -11.64 12.11
C ASP A 178 -13.38 -12.30 11.35
N GLU A 179 -13.52 -12.47 10.05
CA GLU A 179 -12.47 -13.01 9.17
C GLU A 179 -11.26 -12.09 9.12
N LEU A 180 -11.47 -10.77 8.98
CA LEU A 180 -10.40 -9.79 8.92
C LEU A 180 -9.62 -9.74 10.24
N LEU A 181 -10.30 -9.74 11.39
CA LEU A 181 -9.62 -9.78 12.69
C LEU A 181 -8.84 -11.09 12.89
N ARG A 182 -9.40 -12.22 12.48
CA ARG A 182 -8.70 -13.51 12.56
C ARG A 182 -7.42 -13.51 11.73
N GLN A 183 -7.47 -12.98 10.50
CA GLN A 183 -6.27 -12.85 9.67
C GLN A 183 -5.21 -11.99 10.35
N VAL A 184 -5.59 -10.80 10.82
CA VAL A 184 -4.68 -9.88 11.50
C VAL A 184 -4.04 -10.53 12.74
N TYR A 185 -4.80 -11.24 13.58
CA TYR A 185 -4.24 -11.85 14.80
C TYR A 185 -3.36 -13.06 14.53
N ASN A 186 -3.64 -13.81 13.47
CA ASN A 186 -2.81 -14.94 13.09
C ASN A 186 -1.48 -14.48 12.48
N GLU A 187 -1.50 -13.39 11.70
CA GLU A 187 -0.31 -12.86 11.04
C GLU A 187 0.50 -11.93 11.97
N TYR A 188 -0.17 -11.19 12.85
CA TYR A 188 0.41 -10.17 13.73
C TYR A 188 -0.12 -10.31 15.17
N PRO A 189 0.25 -11.38 15.89
CA PRO A 189 -0.30 -11.70 17.21
C PRO A 189 -0.08 -10.61 18.27
N GLU A 190 0.94 -9.77 18.13
CA GLU A 190 1.21 -8.62 18.99
C GLU A 190 0.05 -7.61 19.00
N PHE A 191 -0.71 -7.51 17.90
CA PHE A 191 -1.89 -6.64 17.84
C PHE A 191 -3.12 -7.26 18.51
N ALA A 192 -3.06 -8.53 18.92
CA ALA A 192 -4.12 -9.18 19.68
C ALA A 192 -3.97 -9.00 21.21
N GLU A 193 -2.83 -8.53 21.71
CA GLU A 193 -2.51 -8.53 23.15
C GLU A 193 -3.54 -7.78 24.01
N LYS A 194 -3.95 -6.60 23.54
CA LYS A 194 -4.95 -5.73 24.18
C LYS A 194 -6.37 -5.97 23.67
N SER A 195 -6.56 -6.93 22.76
CA SER A 195 -7.87 -7.18 22.18
C SER A 195 -8.82 -7.81 23.19
N ARG A 196 -10.02 -7.24 23.28
CA ARG A 196 -11.10 -7.74 24.14
C ARG A 196 -11.72 -9.03 23.61
N VAL A 197 -11.40 -9.40 22.37
CA VAL A 197 -12.00 -10.53 21.67
C VAL A 197 -10.97 -11.57 21.23
N LYS A 198 -9.71 -11.45 21.66
CA LYS A 198 -8.60 -12.33 21.24
C LYS A 198 -8.89 -13.82 21.38
N GLU A 199 -9.55 -14.22 22.47
CA GLU A 199 -9.88 -15.62 22.79
C GLU A 199 -10.86 -16.26 21.79
N LYS A 200 -11.60 -15.46 21.02
CA LYS A 200 -12.52 -15.95 19.98
C LYS A 200 -11.79 -16.31 18.68
N TYR A 201 -10.55 -15.83 18.48
CA TYR A 201 -9.89 -15.87 17.18
C TYR A 201 -8.49 -16.50 17.19
N LEU A 202 -7.81 -16.56 18.34
CA LEU A 202 -6.55 -17.29 18.51
C LEU A 202 -6.87 -18.74 18.92
N TYR A 203 -6.44 -19.71 18.11
CA TYR A 203 -6.46 -21.15 18.42
C TYR A 203 -5.05 -21.68 18.53
#